data_AF-V5DJU7-F1
#
_entry.id   AF-V5DJU7-F1
#
_cell.length_a   1.000
_cell.length_b   1.000
_cell.length_c   1.000
_cell.angle_alpha   90.00
_cell.angle_beta   90.00
_cell.angle_gamma   90.00
#
_symmetry.space_group_name_H-M   'P 1'
#
loop_
_entity.id
_entity.type
_entity.pdbx_description
1 polymer ?
#
loop_
_entity_poly.entity_id
_entity_poly.type
_entity_poly.pdbx_seq_one_letter_code
_entity_poly.pdbx_strand_id
1 'polypeptide(L)'
;MLMAAERIVYVLHSVQLKFVLHVVTILAYHAIFMLWRLTLAHRSTTVAVVILLMRFFSGSVSALQLQKGYPLHRKHDPFTTHTDIFHWLGHVVYRAIPFLFELRLLLDWSVSCTALKLQHWMLLEDVHHTVYMRYVDINDLAWTSPRKGRQFPFFVRMYQGIVGFAACLLVLFFPLMLYSTFNPNVGVNLVTSWQTKIAFGTTSNFYTATATEVSVSQNLVFHSLGPVAIPAAR
;
A
#
# COMPACT_ATOMS: atom_id res chain seq x y z
N MET A 1 9.16 -5.56 13.63
CA MET A 1 9.76 -5.95 14.92
C MET A 1 8.79 -5.81 16.09
N LEU A 2 8.30 -4.61 16.43
CA LEU A 2 7.35 -4.47 17.56
C LEU A 2 6.09 -5.34 17.42
N MET A 3 5.47 -5.39 16.24
CA MET A 3 4.29 -6.25 16.01
C MET A 3 4.60 -7.74 16.20
N ALA A 4 5.79 -8.19 15.80
CA ALA A 4 6.24 -9.56 16.00
C ALA A 4 6.49 -9.84 17.50
N ALA A 5 7.16 -8.93 18.20
CA ALA A 5 7.37 -9.05 19.64
C ALA A 5 6.05 -9.10 20.42
N GLU A 6 5.09 -8.21 20.10
CA GLU A 6 3.77 -8.25 20.72
C GLU A 6 3.04 -9.59 20.47
N ARG A 7 3.19 -10.14 19.27
CA ARG A 7 2.65 -11.46 18.93
C ARG A 7 3.32 -12.56 19.76
N ILE A 8 4.65 -12.56 19.89
CA ILE A 8 5.39 -13.53 20.71
C ILE A 8 4.89 -13.49 22.16
N VAL A 9 4.79 -12.28 22.74
CA VAL A 9 4.28 -12.10 24.11
C VAL A 9 2.84 -12.59 24.24
N TYR A 10 2.00 -12.33 23.23
CA TYR A 10 0.62 -12.80 23.19
C TYR A 10 0.54 -14.34 23.16
N VAL A 11 1.41 -15.01 22.38
CA VAL A 11 1.47 -16.48 22.31
C VAL A 11 1.94 -17.09 23.62
N LEU A 12 2.91 -16.47 24.30
CA LEU A 12 3.45 -16.94 25.57
C LEU A 12 2.51 -16.77 26.77
N HIS A 13 1.39 -16.06 26.60
CA HIS A 13 0.39 -15.83 27.66
C HIS A 13 0.98 -15.17 28.93
N SER A 14 2.15 -14.52 28.83
CA SER A 14 2.84 -13.94 29.99
C SER A 14 2.46 -12.47 30.18
N VAL A 15 1.69 -12.20 31.24
CA VAL A 15 1.29 -10.83 31.63
C VAL A 15 2.50 -9.99 32.02
N GLN A 16 3.49 -10.59 32.69
CA GLN A 16 4.71 -9.89 33.12
C GLN A 16 5.50 -9.37 31.92
N LEU A 17 5.69 -10.23 30.91
CA LEU A 17 6.40 -9.86 29.68
C LEU A 17 5.64 -8.79 28.90
N LYS A 18 4.30 -8.85 28.89
CA LYS A 18 3.45 -7.82 28.28
C LYS A 18 3.57 -6.49 29.00
N PHE A 19 3.63 -6.48 30.33
CA PHE A 19 3.85 -5.27 31.12
C PHE A 19 5.20 -4.62 30.82
N VAL A 20 6.28 -5.39 30.85
CA VAL A 20 7.62 -4.88 30.52
C VAL A 20 7.65 -4.31 29.09
N LEU A 21 7.11 -5.05 28.11
CA LEU A 21 7.04 -4.58 26.73
C LEU A 21 6.21 -3.30 26.58
N HIS A 22 5.09 -3.19 27.29
CA HIS A 22 4.23 -2.01 27.26
C HIS A 22 4.93 -0.77 27.83
N VAL A 23 5.62 -0.90 28.97
CA VAL A 23 6.36 0.21 29.60
C VAL A 23 7.52 0.65 28.69
N VAL A 24 8.31 -0.30 28.18
CA VAL A 24 9.45 -0.02 27.30
C VAL A 24 8.99 0.67 26.01
N THR A 25 7.90 0.20 25.39
CA THR A 25 7.39 0.77 24.14
C THR A 25 6.86 2.20 24.35
N ILE A 26 6.08 2.45 25.39
CA ILE A 26 5.60 3.80 25.71
C ILE A 26 6.76 4.74 25.93
N LEU A 27 7.76 4.34 26.74
CA LEU A 27 8.91 5.18 27.04
C LEU A 27 9.74 5.46 25.78
N ALA A 28 9.97 4.45 24.94
CA ALA A 28 10.66 4.62 23.66
C ALA A 28 9.94 5.60 22.73
N TYR A 29 8.61 5.50 22.58
CA TYR A 29 7.85 6.43 21.75
C TYR A 29 7.89 7.86 22.30
N HIS A 30 7.81 8.06 23.62
CA HIS A 30 7.94 9.39 24.22
C HIS A 30 9.34 9.98 24.04
N ALA A 31 10.39 9.18 24.22
CA ALA A 31 11.78 9.61 23.99
C ALA A 31 12.02 10.00 22.53
N ILE A 32 11.54 9.20 21.57
CA ILE A 32 11.63 9.50 20.14
C ILE A 32 10.87 10.78 19.80
N PHE A 33 9.67 10.96 20.37
CA PHE A 33 8.87 12.17 20.15
C PHE A 33 9.57 13.42 20.72
N MET A 34 10.14 13.34 21.92
CA MET A 34 10.91 14.44 22.53
C MET A 34 12.15 14.78 21.68
N LEU A 35 12.89 13.78 21.21
CA LEU A 35 14.05 13.97 20.32
C LEU A 35 13.65 14.60 18.98
N TRP A 36 12.54 14.16 18.39
CA TRP A 36 12.01 14.73 17.15
C TRP A 36 11.57 16.19 17.34
N ARG A 37 10.92 16.52 18.46
CA ARG A 37 10.55 17.90 18.81
C ARG A 37 11.77 18.80 19.00
N LEU A 38 12.85 18.28 19.56
CA LEU A 38 14.09 19.02 19.77
C LEU A 38 14.85 19.29 18.46
N THR A 39 14.82 18.33 17.52
CA THR A 39 15.63 18.39 16.29
C THR A 39 14.90 19.06 15.11
N LEU A 40 13.56 18.94 15.03
CA LEU A 40 12.79 19.28 13.83
C LEU A 40 11.64 20.26 14.09
N ALA A 41 11.81 21.15 15.09
CA ALA A 41 10.79 22.09 15.57
C ALA A 41 10.16 22.99 14.48
N HIS A 42 10.76 23.09 13.29
CA HIS A 42 10.38 24.04 12.24
C HIS A 42 9.66 23.44 11.01
N ARG A 43 9.46 22.11 10.94
CA ARG A 43 8.80 21.46 9.80
C ARG A 43 7.34 21.10 10.12
N SER A 44 6.47 21.12 9.10
CA SER A 44 5.04 20.77 9.22
C SER A 44 4.84 19.49 10.06
N THR A 45 4.13 19.62 11.17
CA THR A 45 4.04 18.62 12.24
C THR A 45 2.81 17.71 12.13
N THR A 46 1.93 17.94 11.17
CA THR A 46 0.61 17.28 11.09
C THR A 46 0.70 15.77 10.97
N VAL A 47 1.54 15.25 10.06
CA VAL A 47 1.71 13.81 9.83
C VAL A 47 2.21 13.09 11.08
N ALA A 48 3.20 13.68 11.76
CA ALA A 48 3.78 13.08 12.95
C ALA A 48 2.83 13.13 14.17
N VAL A 49 2.02 14.18 14.28
CA VAL A 49 0.95 14.25 15.29
C VAL A 49 -0.09 13.16 15.05
N VAL A 50 -0.51 12.92 13.79
CA VAL A 50 -1.45 11.83 13.46
C VAL A 50 -0.85 10.47 13.82
N ILE A 51 0.42 10.23 13.50
CA ILE A 51 1.10 8.98 13.86
C ILE A 51 1.15 8.81 15.39
N LEU A 52 1.44 9.88 16.14
CA LEU A 52 1.47 9.84 17.60
C LEU A 52 0.09 9.52 18.18
N LEU A 53 -0.97 10.16 17.69
CA LEU A 53 -2.34 9.90 18.13
C LEU A 53 -2.75 8.44 17.87
N MET A 54 -2.41 7.91 16.69
CA MET A 54 -2.64 6.50 16.35
C MET A 54 -1.88 5.56 17.31
N ARG A 55 -0.64 5.91 17.68
CA ARG A 55 0.15 5.13 18.64
C ARG A 55 -0.38 5.22 20.06
N PHE A 56 -0.84 6.38 20.50
CA PHE A 56 -1.48 6.55 21.80
C PHE A 56 -2.74 5.71 21.90
N PHE A 57 -3.59 5.74 20.87
CA PHE A 57 -4.78 4.88 20.80
C PHE A 57 -4.42 3.39 20.90
N SER A 58 -3.43 2.93 20.13
CA SER A 58 -2.93 1.56 20.20
C SER A 58 -2.39 1.20 21.59
N GLY A 59 -1.68 2.12 22.25
CA GLY A 59 -1.21 1.97 23.62
C GLY A 59 -2.36 1.83 24.63
N SER A 60 -3.40 2.64 24.51
CA SER A 60 -4.60 2.55 25.35
C SER A 60 -5.30 1.19 25.21
N VAL A 61 -5.43 0.68 23.99
CA VAL A 61 -5.98 -0.67 23.75
C VAL A 61 -5.10 -1.75 24.39
N SER A 62 -3.77 -1.61 24.29
CA SER A 62 -2.85 -2.52 24.98
C SER A 62 -3.03 -2.46 26.50
N ALA A 63 -3.19 -1.28 27.10
CA ALA A 63 -3.41 -1.15 28.55
C ALA A 63 -4.73 -1.82 28.98
N LEU A 64 -5.80 -1.66 28.19
CA LEU A 64 -7.07 -2.37 28.42
C LEU A 64 -6.91 -3.89 28.35
N GLN A 65 -6.04 -4.40 27.48
CA GLN A 65 -5.71 -5.83 27.43
C GLN A 65 -4.98 -6.29 28.69
N LEU A 66 -4.04 -5.51 29.23
CA LEU A 66 -3.40 -5.84 30.50
C LEU A 66 -4.40 -5.88 31.67
N GLN A 67 -5.37 -4.96 31.68
CA GLN A 67 -6.39 -4.90 32.74
C GLN A 67 -7.32 -6.12 32.72
N LYS A 68 -7.77 -6.53 31.53
CA LYS A 68 -8.66 -7.69 31.38
C LYS A 68 -7.94 -9.03 31.49
N GLY A 69 -6.63 -9.04 31.30
CA GLY A 69 -5.82 -10.25 31.25
C GLY A 69 -6.07 -11.06 29.97
N TYR A 70 -5.45 -12.24 29.92
CA TYR A 70 -5.51 -13.13 28.77
C TYR A 70 -6.46 -14.30 29.05
N PRO A 71 -7.35 -14.67 28.09
CA PRO A 71 -8.29 -15.76 28.28
C PRO A 71 -7.59 -17.13 28.37
N LEU A 72 -8.18 -18.07 29.10
CA LEU A 72 -7.63 -19.42 29.28
C LEU A 72 -7.53 -20.20 27.95
N HIS A 73 -8.48 -19.98 27.04
CA HIS A 73 -8.52 -20.62 25.72
C HIS A 73 -8.29 -19.58 24.63
N ARG A 74 -7.23 -19.78 23.85
CA ARG A 74 -6.91 -18.96 22.68
C ARG A 74 -7.71 -19.42 21.48
N LYS A 75 -8.54 -18.55 20.91
CA LYS A 75 -9.13 -18.76 19.59
C LYS A 75 -8.02 -18.77 18.53
N HIS A 76 -8.09 -19.72 17.61
CA HIS A 76 -7.06 -19.92 16.59
C HIS A 76 -6.95 -18.71 15.64
N ASP A 77 -8.08 -18.27 15.09
CA ASP A 77 -8.17 -17.07 14.26
C ASP A 77 -9.43 -16.24 14.60
N PRO A 78 -9.35 -14.91 14.71
CA PRO A 78 -10.53 -14.06 14.88
C PRO A 78 -11.50 -14.14 13.69
N PHE A 79 -10.99 -14.33 12.46
CA PHE A 79 -11.80 -14.30 11.24
C PHE A 79 -12.55 -15.60 10.97
N THR A 80 -12.09 -16.75 11.49
CA THR A 80 -12.74 -18.05 11.22
C THR A 80 -13.82 -18.43 12.22
N THR A 81 -14.23 -17.51 13.11
CA THR A 81 -15.23 -17.80 14.16
C THR A 81 -16.66 -17.91 13.59
N HIS A 82 -16.99 -17.12 12.58
CA HIS A 82 -18.34 -17.05 12.00
C HIS A 82 -18.29 -17.12 10.47
N THR A 83 -19.44 -17.42 9.86
CA THR A 83 -19.63 -17.49 8.39
C THR A 83 -20.17 -16.20 7.79
N ASP A 84 -20.21 -15.10 8.56
CA ASP A 84 -20.65 -13.81 8.04
C ASP A 84 -19.71 -13.32 6.94
N ILE A 85 -20.25 -12.49 6.04
CA ILE A 85 -19.50 -11.89 4.93
C ILE A 85 -18.26 -11.13 5.42
N PHE A 86 -18.35 -10.42 6.55
CA PHE A 86 -17.21 -9.69 7.14
C PHE A 86 -16.07 -10.61 7.59
N HIS A 87 -16.43 -11.75 8.19
CA HIS A 87 -15.48 -12.75 8.68
C HIS A 87 -14.79 -13.46 7.52
N TRP A 88 -15.58 -13.88 6.53
CA TRP A 88 -15.07 -14.49 5.30
C TRP A 88 -14.17 -13.53 4.52
N LEU A 89 -14.63 -12.29 4.28
CA LEU A 89 -13.86 -11.27 3.57
C LEU A 89 -12.56 -10.94 4.32
N GLY A 90 -12.63 -10.80 5.64
CA GLY A 90 -11.46 -10.57 6.49
C GLY A 90 -10.42 -11.69 6.34
N HIS A 91 -10.86 -12.95 6.36
CA HIS A 91 -9.98 -14.10 6.17
C HIS A 91 -9.37 -14.17 4.75
N VAL A 92 -10.17 -13.88 3.71
CA VAL A 92 -9.69 -13.84 2.31
C VAL A 92 -8.65 -12.74 2.14
N VAL A 93 -8.93 -11.52 2.60
CA VAL A 93 -8.00 -10.38 2.52
C VAL A 93 -6.73 -10.68 3.31
N TYR A 94 -6.86 -11.24 4.51
CA TYR A 94 -5.75 -11.61 5.37
C TYR A 94 -4.79 -12.59 4.68
N ARG A 95 -5.31 -13.59 3.94
CA ARG A 95 -4.49 -14.55 3.18
C ARG A 95 -4.00 -14.00 1.83
N ALA A 96 -4.67 -12.98 1.28
CA ALA A 96 -4.23 -12.32 0.04
C ALA A 96 -2.97 -11.45 0.24
N ILE A 97 -2.69 -11.02 1.48
CA ILE A 97 -1.48 -10.24 1.77
C ILE A 97 -0.25 -11.17 1.70
N PRO A 98 0.72 -10.88 0.81
CA PRO A 98 1.89 -11.73 0.65
C PRO A 98 2.73 -11.75 1.94
N PHE A 99 3.24 -12.93 2.31
CA PHE A 99 4.12 -13.19 3.45
C PHE A 99 3.52 -12.98 4.85
N LEU A 100 2.41 -12.26 4.99
CA LEU A 100 1.87 -11.93 6.31
C LEU A 100 1.42 -13.18 7.06
N PHE A 101 0.68 -14.05 6.36
CA PHE A 101 0.22 -15.31 6.91
C PHE A 101 1.39 -16.24 7.25
N GLU A 102 2.36 -16.40 6.33
CA GLU A 102 3.52 -17.26 6.56
C GLU A 102 4.38 -16.77 7.72
N LEU A 103 4.63 -15.48 7.83
CA LEU A 103 5.42 -14.91 8.92
C LEU A 103 4.76 -15.12 10.29
N ARG A 104 3.44 -14.93 10.38
CA ARG A 104 2.69 -15.24 11.62
C ARG A 104 2.80 -16.71 11.96
N LEU A 105 2.63 -17.60 10.99
CA LEU A 105 2.67 -19.04 11.17
C LEU A 105 4.04 -19.51 11.67
N LEU A 106 5.12 -19.03 11.06
CA LEU A 106 6.49 -19.32 11.49
C LEU A 106 6.76 -18.82 12.91
N LEU A 107 6.30 -17.60 13.22
CA LEU A 107 6.47 -17.01 14.54
C LEU A 107 5.68 -17.78 15.61
N ASP A 108 4.42 -18.10 15.34
CA ASP A 108 3.57 -18.86 16.26
C ASP A 108 4.15 -20.28 16.48
N TRP A 109 4.67 -20.93 15.44
CA TRP A 109 5.33 -22.24 15.54
C TRP A 109 6.63 -22.17 16.37
N SER A 110 7.44 -21.12 16.19
CA SER A 110 8.73 -20.98 16.88
C SER A 110 8.62 -20.81 18.40
N VAL A 111 7.49 -20.30 18.87
CA VAL A 111 7.26 -19.97 20.29
C VAL A 111 6.34 -20.99 20.98
N SER A 112 5.46 -21.65 20.24
CA SER A 112 4.52 -22.61 20.80
C SER A 112 5.20 -23.95 21.09
N CYS A 113 4.90 -24.55 22.24
CA CYS A 113 5.33 -25.92 22.58
C CYS A 113 4.54 -26.94 21.74
N THR A 114 5.04 -27.26 20.54
CA THR A 114 4.42 -28.24 19.63
C THR A 114 5.37 -29.41 19.36
N ALA A 115 4.82 -30.62 19.28
CA ALA A 115 5.56 -31.81 18.85
C ALA A 115 5.70 -31.92 17.32
N LEU A 116 5.04 -31.02 16.59
CA LEU A 116 4.88 -31.11 15.15
C LEU A 116 6.01 -30.35 14.43
N LYS A 117 6.63 -30.98 13.43
CA LYS A 117 7.59 -30.29 12.53
C LYS A 117 6.89 -29.13 11.81
N LEU A 118 7.67 -28.11 11.48
CA LEU A 118 7.19 -26.90 10.79
C LEU A 118 6.36 -27.22 9.53
N GLN A 119 6.82 -28.15 8.69
CA GLN A 119 6.09 -28.54 7.47
C GLN A 119 4.68 -29.07 7.75
N HIS A 120 4.55 -29.95 8.75
CA HIS A 120 3.25 -30.50 9.13
C HIS A 120 2.38 -29.44 9.82
N TRP A 121 2.98 -28.49 10.54
CA TRP A 121 2.27 -27.33 11.08
C TRP A 121 1.70 -26.44 9.96
N MET A 122 2.47 -26.19 8.90
CA MET A 122 1.97 -25.46 7.73
C MET A 122 0.86 -26.22 7.00
N LEU A 123 1.00 -27.53 6.85
CA LEU A 123 -0.04 -28.38 6.25
C LEU A 123 -1.34 -28.32 7.06
N LEU A 124 -1.24 -28.38 8.39
CA LEU A 124 -2.41 -28.28 9.27
C LEU A 124 -3.18 -26.98 9.03
N GLU A 125 -2.48 -25.86 8.84
CA GLU A 125 -3.19 -24.62 8.58
C GLU A 125 -3.78 -24.54 7.17
N ASP A 126 -3.13 -25.11 6.16
CA ASP A 126 -3.70 -25.15 4.82
C ASP A 126 -4.98 -26.03 4.78
N VAL A 127 -4.99 -27.13 5.53
CA VAL A 127 -6.20 -27.93 5.76
C VAL A 127 -7.26 -27.12 6.50
N HIS A 128 -6.89 -26.38 7.55
CA HIS A 128 -7.82 -25.52 8.29
C HIS A 128 -8.48 -24.49 7.36
N HIS A 129 -7.70 -23.81 6.52
CA HIS A 129 -8.21 -22.88 5.52
C HIS A 129 -9.20 -23.56 4.57
N THR A 130 -8.84 -24.73 4.04
CA THR A 130 -9.68 -25.48 3.09
C THR A 130 -11.01 -25.90 3.71
N VAL A 131 -10.98 -26.36 4.97
CA VAL A 131 -12.18 -26.72 5.72
C VAL A 131 -13.05 -25.50 6.00
N TYR A 132 -12.45 -24.36 6.40
CA TYR A 132 -13.19 -23.13 6.62
C TYR A 132 -13.86 -22.61 5.35
N MET A 133 -13.16 -22.59 4.22
CA MET A 133 -13.74 -22.20 2.93
C MET A 133 -14.92 -23.08 2.54
N ARG A 134 -14.76 -24.40 2.67
CA ARG A 134 -15.86 -25.35 2.41
C ARG A 134 -17.04 -25.12 3.36
N TYR A 135 -16.78 -24.83 4.63
CA TYR A 135 -17.83 -24.54 5.60
C TYR A 135 -18.63 -23.29 5.22
N VAL A 136 -17.96 -22.22 4.80
CA VAL A 136 -18.62 -21.01 4.27
C VAL A 136 -19.42 -21.32 3.02
N ASP A 137 -18.86 -22.05 2.05
CA ASP A 137 -19.56 -22.44 0.82
C ASP A 137 -20.83 -23.25 1.11
N ILE A 138 -20.76 -24.23 2.02
CA ILE A 138 -21.92 -25.05 2.40
C ILE A 138 -23.00 -24.18 3.05
N ASN A 139 -22.60 -23.24 3.91
CA ASN A 139 -23.52 -22.29 4.51
C ASN A 139 -24.18 -21.41 3.44
N ASP A 140 -23.41 -20.81 2.53
CA ASP A 140 -23.94 -20.00 1.43
C ASP A 140 -24.90 -20.80 0.53
N LEU A 141 -24.56 -22.05 0.20
CA LEU A 141 -25.42 -22.95 -0.56
C LEU A 141 -26.72 -23.29 0.18
N ALA A 142 -26.69 -23.43 1.51
CA ALA A 142 -27.89 -23.67 2.30
C ALA A 142 -28.87 -22.47 2.22
N TRP A 143 -28.36 -21.24 2.14
CA TRP A 143 -29.16 -20.03 1.97
C TRP A 143 -29.64 -19.84 0.51
N THR A 144 -28.78 -20.06 -0.48
CA THR A 144 -29.08 -19.76 -1.89
C THR A 144 -29.82 -20.89 -2.61
N SER A 145 -29.59 -22.16 -2.24
CA SER A 145 -30.25 -23.32 -2.84
C SER A 145 -30.56 -24.42 -1.81
N PRO A 146 -31.65 -24.26 -1.02
CA PRO A 146 -32.02 -25.22 0.03
C PRO A 146 -32.36 -26.64 -0.47
N ARG A 147 -32.75 -26.78 -1.75
CA ARG A 147 -33.13 -28.07 -2.35
C ARG A 147 -31.98 -28.63 -3.18
N LYS A 148 -31.50 -29.83 -2.82
CA LYS A 148 -30.47 -30.57 -3.56
C LYS A 148 -30.95 -30.81 -5.01
N GLY A 149 -30.06 -30.55 -5.98
CA GLY A 149 -30.32 -30.81 -7.40
C GLY A 149 -30.96 -29.66 -8.19
N ARG A 150 -31.22 -28.49 -7.58
CA ARG A 150 -31.71 -27.33 -8.33
C ARG A 150 -30.57 -26.61 -9.04
N GLN A 151 -30.79 -26.23 -10.30
CA GLN A 151 -29.84 -25.43 -11.07
C GLN A 151 -29.67 -24.04 -10.43
N PHE A 152 -28.45 -23.51 -10.45
CA PHE A 152 -28.19 -22.14 -10.01
C PHE A 152 -29.00 -21.13 -10.85
N PRO A 153 -29.51 -20.05 -10.23
CA PRO A 153 -30.26 -19.03 -10.96
C PRO A 153 -29.39 -18.41 -12.06
N PHE A 154 -30.00 -18.16 -13.22
CA PHE A 154 -29.31 -17.63 -14.40
C PHE A 154 -28.49 -16.36 -14.10
N PHE A 155 -29.05 -15.45 -13.30
CA PHE A 155 -28.38 -14.20 -12.93
C PHE A 155 -27.05 -14.40 -12.18
N VAL A 156 -26.97 -15.36 -11.26
CA VAL A 156 -25.73 -15.64 -10.50
C VAL A 156 -24.66 -16.19 -11.44
N ARG A 157 -25.04 -17.12 -12.33
CA ARG A 157 -24.13 -17.69 -13.33
C ARG A 157 -23.62 -16.63 -14.31
N MET A 158 -24.53 -15.78 -14.79
CA MET A 158 -24.20 -14.73 -15.75
C MET A 158 -23.32 -13.65 -15.12
N TYR A 159 -23.63 -13.21 -13.89
CA TYR A 159 -22.80 -12.26 -13.17
C TYR A 159 -21.38 -12.78 -12.94
N GLN A 160 -21.23 -14.00 -12.38
CA GLN A 160 -19.92 -14.59 -12.16
C GLN A 160 -19.14 -14.79 -13.47
N GLY A 161 -19.82 -15.20 -14.54
CA GLY A 161 -19.21 -15.35 -15.87
C GLY A 161 -18.74 -14.02 -16.47
N ILE A 162 -19.59 -13.00 -16.46
CA ILE A 162 -19.26 -11.66 -17.01
C ILE A 162 -18.14 -11.01 -16.19
N VAL A 163 -18.20 -11.08 -14.85
CA VAL A 163 -17.15 -10.50 -13.99
C VAL A 163 -15.81 -11.22 -14.19
N GLY A 164 -15.82 -12.55 -14.25
CA GLY A 164 -14.60 -13.32 -14.52
C GLY A 164 -14.00 -13.02 -15.89
N PHE A 165 -14.84 -12.95 -16.92
CA PHE A 165 -14.41 -12.58 -18.27
C PHE A 165 -13.84 -11.16 -18.33
N ALA A 166 -14.52 -10.19 -17.73
CA ALA A 166 -14.04 -8.80 -17.65
C ALA A 166 -12.71 -8.69 -16.89
N ALA A 167 -12.52 -9.45 -15.81
CA ALA A 167 -11.25 -9.49 -15.08
C ALA A 167 -10.11 -10.03 -15.95
N CYS A 168 -10.34 -11.10 -16.73
CA CYS A 168 -9.36 -11.60 -17.69
C CYS A 168 -9.00 -10.58 -18.77
N LEU A 169 -10.00 -9.87 -19.33
CA LEU A 169 -9.75 -8.78 -20.27
C LEU A 169 -8.91 -7.68 -19.62
N LEU A 170 -9.24 -7.28 -18.39
CA LEU A 170 -8.46 -6.28 -17.68
C LEU A 170 -7.01 -6.73 -17.51
N VAL A 171 -6.75 -7.95 -17.04
CA VAL A 171 -5.37 -8.45 -16.86
C VAL A 171 -4.59 -8.46 -18.18
N LEU A 172 -5.24 -8.75 -19.32
CA LEU A 172 -4.60 -8.76 -20.63
C LEU A 172 -4.36 -7.34 -21.18
N PHE A 173 -5.37 -6.47 -21.11
CA PHE A 173 -5.33 -5.13 -21.73
C PHE A 173 -4.73 -4.05 -20.83
N PHE A 174 -4.85 -4.17 -19.51
CA PHE A 174 -4.30 -3.20 -18.55
C PHE A 174 -2.79 -2.96 -18.70
N PRO A 175 -1.91 -3.98 -18.78
CA PRO A 175 -0.50 -3.72 -19.02
C PRO A 175 -0.25 -3.04 -20.37
N LEU A 176 -0.99 -3.42 -21.42
CA LEU A 176 -0.91 -2.78 -22.73
C LEU A 176 -1.31 -1.29 -22.67
N MET A 177 -2.39 -0.97 -21.94
CA MET A 177 -2.84 0.41 -21.73
C MET A 177 -1.83 1.23 -20.94
N LEU A 178 -1.22 0.65 -19.90
CA LEU A 178 -0.15 1.31 -19.15
C LEU A 178 1.05 1.62 -20.05
N TYR A 179 1.54 0.65 -20.83
CA TYR A 179 2.66 0.90 -21.75
C TYR A 179 2.36 1.94 -22.82
N SER A 180 1.12 1.97 -23.35
CA SER A 180 0.69 2.98 -24.32
C SER A 180 0.65 4.38 -23.72
N THR A 181 0.11 4.51 -22.50
CA THR A 181 -0.04 5.82 -21.82
C THR A 181 1.29 6.36 -21.32
N PHE A 182 2.18 5.50 -20.84
CA PHE A 182 3.50 5.88 -20.29
C PHE A 182 4.61 5.86 -21.35
N ASN A 183 4.31 6.04 -22.64
CA ASN A 183 5.34 6.14 -23.66
C ASN A 183 6.09 7.48 -23.56
N PRO A 184 7.36 7.50 -23.10
CA PRO A 184 8.11 8.74 -22.92
C PRO A 184 8.45 9.44 -24.25
N ASN A 185 8.31 8.74 -25.38
CA ASN A 185 8.56 9.30 -26.70
C ASN A 185 7.42 10.20 -27.23
N VAL A 186 6.31 10.34 -26.49
CA VAL A 186 5.21 11.26 -26.83
C VAL A 186 5.41 12.65 -26.19
N GLY A 187 6.59 12.90 -25.58
CA GLY A 187 6.98 14.24 -25.15
C GLY A 187 7.22 15.17 -26.34
N VAL A 188 6.78 16.42 -26.24
CA VAL A 188 7.10 17.44 -27.25
C VAL A 188 8.62 17.66 -27.25
N ASN A 189 9.30 17.26 -28.32
CA ASN A 189 10.73 17.51 -28.50
C ASN A 189 10.94 18.96 -28.95
N LEU A 190 10.87 19.90 -28.00
CA LEU A 190 11.22 21.29 -28.25
C LEU A 190 12.73 21.40 -28.43
N VAL A 191 13.16 21.87 -29.62
CA VAL A 191 14.57 22.10 -29.92
C VAL A 191 15.05 23.33 -29.14
N THR A 192 15.68 23.11 -27.99
CA THR A 192 16.14 24.19 -27.09
C THR A 192 17.39 24.91 -27.58
N SER A 193 18.20 24.25 -28.41
CA SER A 193 19.39 24.85 -29.01
C SER A 193 19.75 24.18 -30.33
N TRP A 194 20.23 24.98 -31.29
CA TRP A 194 20.84 24.47 -32.50
C TRP A 194 22.22 25.10 -32.71
N GLN A 195 23.17 24.29 -33.17
CA GLN A 195 24.53 24.72 -33.49
C GLN A 195 24.86 24.35 -34.93
N THR A 196 25.21 25.35 -35.73
CA THR A 196 25.76 25.14 -37.08
C THR A 196 27.27 25.38 -37.05
N LYS A 197 28.02 24.43 -37.62
CA LYS A 197 29.46 24.55 -37.83
C LYS A 197 29.74 24.35 -39.31
N ILE A 198 30.43 25.31 -39.92
CA ILE A 198 30.88 25.22 -41.31
C ILE A 198 32.41 25.16 -41.26
N ALA A 199 32.98 24.10 -41.84
CA ALA A 199 34.42 23.89 -41.94
C ALA A 199 34.77 23.51 -43.39
N PHE A 200 35.93 23.98 -43.85
CA PHE A 200 36.46 23.64 -45.17
C PHE A 200 37.72 22.77 -45.00
N GLY A 201 37.69 21.55 -45.52
CA GLY A 201 38.82 20.61 -45.47
C GLY A 201 39.22 20.22 -44.05
N THR A 202 40.53 20.18 -43.77
CA THR A 202 41.11 19.82 -42.45
C THR A 202 41.33 21.01 -41.51
N THR A 203 40.89 22.22 -41.91
CA THR A 203 41.11 23.44 -41.12
C THR A 203 40.03 23.65 -40.06
N SER A 204 40.42 24.29 -38.96
CA SER A 204 39.54 24.61 -37.83
C SER A 204 38.30 25.39 -38.28
N ASN A 205 37.17 25.12 -37.63
CA ASN A 205 35.84 25.63 -38.00
C ASN A 205 35.86 27.10 -38.45
N PHE A 206 35.46 27.35 -39.70
CA PHE A 206 35.43 28.68 -40.32
C PHE A 206 34.29 29.53 -39.75
N TYR A 207 33.15 28.89 -39.45
CA TYR A 207 31.99 29.57 -38.90
C TYR A 207 31.28 28.68 -37.89
N THR A 208 30.95 29.24 -36.73
CA THR A 208 30.15 28.58 -35.70
C THR A 208 29.04 29.52 -35.25
N ALA A 209 27.78 29.14 -35.49
CA ALA A 209 26.63 29.84 -34.95
C ALA A 209 25.85 28.92 -34.00
N THR A 210 25.56 29.43 -32.82
CA THR A 210 24.74 28.78 -31.79
C THR A 210 23.54 29.67 -31.51
N ALA A 211 22.33 29.12 -31.60
CA ALA A 211 21.13 29.81 -31.19
C ALA A 211 20.39 28.94 -30.16
N THR A 212 19.98 29.58 -29.07
CA THR A 212 19.21 28.99 -27.98
C THR A 212 17.89 29.73 -27.88
N GLU A 213 16.77 29.03 -27.67
CA GLU A 213 15.52 29.72 -27.35
C GLU A 213 15.66 30.41 -26.00
N VAL A 214 15.71 31.75 -26.01
CA VAL A 214 15.58 32.58 -24.81
C VAL A 214 14.11 32.98 -24.74
N SER A 215 13.41 32.57 -23.69
CA SER A 215 12.08 33.08 -23.38
C SER A 215 12.17 34.57 -23.05
N VAL A 216 11.95 35.42 -24.05
CA VAL A 216 11.87 36.87 -23.87
C VAL A 216 10.63 37.17 -23.03
N SER A 217 10.84 37.60 -21.78
CA SER A 217 9.79 38.21 -20.97
C SER A 217 9.23 39.42 -21.73
N GLN A 218 7.93 39.43 -22.02
CA GLN A 218 7.22 40.47 -22.78
C GLN A 218 7.33 41.90 -22.22
N ASN A 219 8.00 42.09 -21.08
CA ASN A 219 8.16 43.38 -20.40
C ASN A 219 9.25 44.29 -20.98
N LEU A 220 10.10 43.80 -21.90
CA LEU A 220 11.23 44.60 -22.44
C LEU A 220 10.96 45.24 -23.82
N VAL A 221 9.87 44.91 -24.50
CA VAL A 221 9.55 45.48 -25.83
C VAL A 221 8.88 46.86 -25.71
N PHE A 222 8.15 47.13 -24.62
CA PHE A 222 7.33 48.33 -24.50
C PHE A 222 8.09 49.64 -24.22
N HIS A 223 9.39 49.60 -23.92
CA HIS A 223 10.13 50.79 -23.46
C HIS A 223 11.05 51.45 -24.50
N SER A 224 11.11 50.95 -25.75
CA SER A 224 12.06 51.44 -26.77
C SER A 224 11.46 52.16 -27.98
N LEU A 225 10.14 52.36 -28.04
CA LEU A 225 9.51 53.12 -29.13
C LEU A 225 8.93 54.43 -28.60
N GLY A 226 9.73 55.49 -28.68
CA GLY A 226 9.25 56.87 -28.50
C GLY A 226 8.31 57.29 -29.65
N PRO A 227 7.32 58.17 -29.42
CA PRO A 227 6.31 58.49 -30.43
C PRO A 227 6.90 59.38 -31.53
N VAL A 228 6.82 58.91 -32.77
CA VAL A 228 7.12 59.69 -33.98
C VAL A 228 5.89 60.54 -34.33
N ALA A 229 6.05 61.86 -34.35
CA ALA A 229 5.04 62.81 -34.77
C ALA A 229 4.89 62.82 -36.31
N ILE A 230 3.65 62.73 -36.80
CA ILE A 230 3.29 62.84 -38.23
C ILE A 230 2.66 64.23 -38.44
N PRO A 231 3.13 65.07 -39.38
CA PRO A 231 2.50 66.35 -39.65
C PRO A 231 1.25 66.19 -40.53
N ALA A 232 0.19 66.91 -40.18
CA ALA A 232 -1.05 66.97 -40.95
C ALA A 232 -0.84 67.78 -42.25
N ALA A 233 -1.16 67.16 -43.39
CA ALA A 233 -1.29 67.84 -44.67
C ALA A 233 -2.74 68.30 -44.86
N ARG A 234 -2.87 69.54 -45.34
CA ARG A 234 -4.09 70.29 -45.62
C ARG A 234 -4.73 69.85 -46.93
#